data_AF-A0A1B9LLP2-F1
#
_entry.id   AF-A0A1B9LLP2-F1
#
_cell.length_a   1.000
_cell.length_b   1.000
_cell.length_c   1.000
_cell.angle_alpha   90.00
_cell.angle_beta   90.00
_cell.angle_gamma   90.00
#
_symmetry.space_group_name_H-M   'P 1'
#
loop_
_entity.id
_entity.type
_entity.pdbx_description
1 polymer ?
#
loop_
_entity_poly.entity_id
_entity_poly.type
_entity_poly.pdbx_seq_one_letter_code
_entity_poly.pdbx_strand_id
1 'polypeptide(L)'
;MLKSPKTALLVLALLLLSSSWNVQANGKKAQASNRSDAIMLQPSAVINYVRPYLSNIYDDRYAGPADIWNPNKGFLVQSTNPESYSLNFPTTGAHNLYFDLLITGIEPEELTWEPVTHEGITATVTNVVPNDYWIPYEDGGQVVARVKLIGPEARNQWYNPHPNPIAKPKLPQTFELVGRDINTNDEVVKYGFVLRQWFVSRGHTWRDYSDYSAWCDSLGYRMPRVRDLTNAKCGVRGDMVFFPCINGINSAMPSSDWNGYRRHIGAGFFTEWGSVGIYADSGFSENSMTSDGSASSKFHVNTYEGDVLLSDGPAYGVCTTP
;
A
#
# COMPACT_ATOMS: atom_id res chain seq x y z
N MET A 1 77.31 8.87 -25.01
CA MET A 1 77.43 10.34 -25.11
C MET A 1 76.67 10.97 -23.95
N LEU A 2 77.38 11.80 -23.17
CA LEU A 2 76.99 12.89 -22.25
C LEU A 2 75.55 12.90 -21.67
N LYS A 3 75.26 13.15 -20.39
CA LYS A 3 76.00 13.61 -19.20
C LYS A 3 75.06 13.39 -17.97
N SER A 4 75.63 13.01 -16.84
CA SER A 4 75.08 13.16 -15.47
C SER A 4 75.62 14.47 -14.85
N PRO A 5 75.38 14.89 -13.58
CA PRO A 5 74.34 14.61 -12.55
C PRO A 5 73.75 15.92 -11.97
N LYS A 6 72.84 15.85 -10.98
CA LYS A 6 72.97 16.59 -9.69
C LYS A 6 71.95 16.16 -8.63
N THR A 7 72.53 15.89 -7.46
CA THR A 7 72.00 15.49 -6.15
C THR A 7 71.35 16.66 -5.41
N ALA A 8 70.34 16.39 -4.55
CA ALA A 8 70.16 17.08 -3.25
C ALA A 8 69.16 16.32 -2.34
N LEU A 9 69.69 15.77 -1.23
CA LEU A 9 68.95 15.49 0.01
C LEU A 9 68.77 16.81 0.81
N LEU A 10 67.67 16.97 1.57
CA LEU A 10 67.61 17.43 2.98
C LEU A 10 66.12 17.50 3.43
N VAL A 11 65.65 16.70 4.40
CA VAL A 11 65.59 16.90 5.89
C VAL A 11 64.24 17.45 6.39
N LEU A 12 63.66 16.66 7.32
CA LEU A 12 62.68 16.93 8.40
C LEU A 12 62.06 18.34 8.54
N ALA A 13 60.74 18.35 8.79
CA ALA A 13 60.14 19.13 9.89
C ALA A 13 58.77 18.56 10.29
N LEU A 14 58.68 18.04 11.52
CA LEU A 14 57.42 17.87 12.26
C LEU A 14 56.79 19.24 12.50
N LEU A 15 55.47 19.36 12.27
CA LEU A 15 54.65 20.41 12.88
C LEU A 15 53.41 19.77 13.50
N LEU A 16 53.60 19.26 14.72
CA LEU A 16 52.57 19.19 15.75
C LEU A 16 52.34 20.61 16.27
N LEU A 17 51.20 21.20 15.94
CA LEU A 17 50.73 22.44 16.57
C LEU A 17 49.74 22.08 17.67
N SER A 18 50.25 22.16 18.89
CA SER A 18 49.52 22.25 20.13
C SER A 18 48.78 23.58 20.24
N SER A 19 47.51 23.56 20.66
CA SER A 19 46.96 24.63 21.48
C SER A 19 46.01 24.05 22.51
N SER A 20 46.51 24.02 23.73
CA SER A 20 45.92 23.59 24.98
C SER A 20 44.96 24.63 25.56
N TRP A 21 43.85 24.10 26.11
CA TRP A 21 43.17 24.48 27.35
C TRP A 21 42.31 25.75 27.36
N ASN A 22 41.01 25.53 27.62
CA ASN A 22 40.34 26.05 28.82
C ASN A 22 39.06 25.22 29.09
N VAL A 23 39.17 24.21 29.95
CA VAL A 23 38.01 23.64 30.65
C VAL A 23 38.24 23.90 32.13
N GLN A 24 37.39 24.76 32.69
CA GLN A 24 37.43 25.16 34.08
C GLN A 24 36.90 24.00 34.93
N ALA A 25 37.80 23.34 35.66
CA ALA A 25 37.45 22.34 36.66
C ALA A 25 36.91 23.04 37.92
N ASN A 26 35.65 22.78 38.29
CA ASN A 26 35.18 23.04 39.64
C ASN A 26 35.19 21.71 40.42
N GLY A 27 36.06 21.64 41.41
CA GLY A 27 36.32 20.42 42.17
C GLY A 27 35.21 20.07 43.15
N LYS A 28 34.55 18.93 42.92
CA LYS A 28 33.99 18.11 44.00
C LYS A 28 34.41 16.66 43.75
N LYS A 29 35.14 16.09 44.72
CA LYS A 29 35.50 14.67 44.77
C LYS A 29 34.21 13.84 44.78
N ALA A 30 33.88 13.22 43.66
CA ALA A 30 32.94 12.11 43.61
C ALA A 30 33.75 10.82 43.46
N GLN A 31 33.49 9.84 44.33
CA GLN A 31 33.99 8.47 44.18
C GLN A 31 33.58 7.97 42.80
N ALA A 32 34.58 7.58 42.00
CA ALA A 32 34.35 6.91 40.72
C ALA A 32 33.72 5.54 41.00
N SER A 33 32.39 5.48 40.87
CA SER A 33 31.68 4.24 40.67
C SER A 33 32.00 3.76 39.25
N ASN A 34 32.72 2.64 39.12
CA ASN A 34 32.91 1.91 37.87
C ASN A 34 31.56 1.25 37.46
N ARG A 35 30.57 2.05 37.09
CA ARG A 35 29.46 1.56 36.30
C ARG A 35 29.75 1.90 34.84
N SER A 36 30.00 0.86 34.06
CA SER A 36 29.83 0.92 32.62
C SER A 36 28.34 1.14 32.37
N ASP A 37 27.91 2.40 32.32
CA ASP A 37 26.58 2.73 31.83
C ASP A 37 26.58 2.43 30.33
N ALA A 38 26.07 1.25 29.98
CA ALA A 38 25.77 0.93 28.59
C ALA A 38 24.71 1.94 28.13
N ILE A 39 25.11 2.87 27.26
CA ILE A 39 24.15 3.68 26.50
C ILE A 39 23.49 2.72 25.52
N MET A 40 22.41 2.08 25.94
CA MET A 40 21.50 1.41 25.01
C MET A 40 20.77 2.51 24.26
N LEU A 41 21.25 2.85 23.06
CA LEU A 41 20.45 3.61 22.12
C LEU A 41 19.19 2.77 21.86
N GLN A 42 18.03 3.29 22.24
CA GLN A 42 16.77 2.68 21.83
C GLN A 42 16.78 2.54 20.30
N PRO A 43 16.36 1.39 19.74
CA PRO A 43 16.24 1.24 18.31
C PRO A 43 15.38 2.38 17.77
N SER A 44 15.84 3.08 16.74
CA SER A 44 15.01 4.09 16.08
C SER A 44 13.75 3.40 15.55
N ALA A 45 12.59 3.97 15.86
CA ALA A 45 11.32 3.44 15.40
C ALA A 45 11.24 3.50 13.86
N VAL A 46 10.76 2.41 13.24
CA VAL A 46 10.70 2.29 11.78
C VAL A 46 9.45 1.51 11.37
N ILE A 47 8.82 1.92 10.27
CA ILE A 47 7.79 1.17 9.56
C ILE A 47 8.47 0.46 8.40
N ASN A 48 8.59 -0.87 8.47
CA ASN A 48 9.27 -1.66 7.42
C ASN A 48 8.28 -2.22 6.40
N TYR A 49 7.07 -2.55 6.84
CA TYR A 49 6.04 -3.17 6.03
C TYR A 49 4.67 -2.55 6.30
N VAL A 50 3.82 -2.60 5.28
CA VAL A 50 2.39 -2.34 5.40
C VAL A 50 1.61 -3.55 4.92
N ARG A 51 0.67 -3.99 5.76
CA ARG A 51 -0.02 -5.27 5.60
C ARG A 51 -1.48 -5.07 5.24
N PRO A 52 -1.85 -5.10 3.95
CA PRO A 52 -3.22 -5.35 3.54
C PRO A 52 -3.55 -6.85 3.71
N TYR A 53 -4.63 -7.32 3.09
CA TYR A 53 -4.93 -8.74 3.01
C TYR A 53 -3.70 -9.52 2.50
N LEU A 54 -3.31 -10.56 3.23
CA LEU A 54 -2.33 -11.52 2.77
C LEU A 54 -3.08 -12.60 1.99
N SER A 55 -2.86 -12.64 0.66
CA SER A 55 -3.30 -13.78 -0.15
C SER A 55 -2.73 -15.07 0.44
N ASN A 56 -3.38 -16.21 0.18
CA ASN A 56 -2.96 -17.52 0.68
C ASN A 56 -1.43 -17.62 0.75
N ILE A 57 -0.87 -17.54 1.95
CA ILE A 57 0.58 -17.42 2.19
C ILE A 57 1.36 -18.64 1.66
N TYR A 58 0.63 -19.72 1.33
CA TYR A 58 1.15 -20.96 0.76
C TYR A 58 1.08 -21.03 -0.77
N ASP A 59 0.53 -20.01 -1.45
CA ASP A 59 0.43 -19.94 -2.90
C ASP A 59 1.29 -18.78 -3.46
N ASP A 60 2.48 -19.13 -3.92
CA ASP A 60 3.48 -18.21 -4.45
C ASP A 60 3.08 -17.58 -5.80
N ARG A 61 2.02 -18.07 -6.45
CA ARG A 61 1.53 -17.52 -7.73
C ARG A 61 1.04 -16.08 -7.58
N TYR A 62 0.55 -15.72 -6.41
CA TYR A 62 0.10 -14.36 -6.07
C TYR A 62 1.22 -13.48 -5.53
N ALA A 63 2.35 -14.05 -5.11
CA ALA A 63 3.43 -13.29 -4.46
C ALA A 63 4.14 -12.36 -5.44
N GLY A 64 4.29 -11.10 -5.04
CA GLY A 64 5.04 -10.09 -5.80
C GLY A 64 6.55 -10.30 -5.73
N PRO A 65 7.32 -9.49 -6.47
CA PRO A 65 8.77 -9.43 -6.33
C PRO A 65 9.18 -9.20 -4.86
N ALA A 66 10.26 -9.84 -4.42
CA ALA A 66 10.68 -9.84 -3.01
C ALA A 66 11.11 -8.44 -2.48
N ASP A 67 11.46 -7.53 -3.37
CA ASP A 67 11.75 -6.12 -3.10
C ASP A 67 10.49 -5.25 -2.93
N ILE A 68 9.32 -5.78 -3.28
CA ILE A 68 8.02 -5.09 -3.18
C ILE A 68 7.09 -5.78 -2.18
N TRP A 69 7.10 -7.11 -2.12
CA TRP A 69 6.14 -7.91 -1.34
C TRP A 69 6.82 -9.00 -0.51
N ASN A 70 6.44 -9.06 0.76
CA ASN A 70 6.74 -10.15 1.68
C ASN A 70 5.47 -10.96 1.97
N PRO A 71 5.42 -12.28 1.69
CA PRO A 71 4.23 -13.10 1.89
C PRO A 71 3.63 -13.07 3.31
N ASN A 72 4.46 -12.88 4.35
CA ASN A 72 4.03 -12.89 5.74
C ASN A 72 3.79 -11.49 6.31
N LYS A 73 4.31 -10.44 5.64
CA LYS A 73 4.33 -9.07 6.20
C LYS A 73 3.65 -8.02 5.33
N GLY A 74 3.42 -8.29 4.04
CA GLY A 74 2.79 -7.37 3.10
C GLY A 74 3.78 -6.58 2.25
N PHE A 75 3.42 -5.36 1.85
CA PHE A 75 4.27 -4.52 1.01
C PHE A 75 5.43 -3.93 1.81
N LEU A 76 6.62 -3.91 1.21
CA LEU A 76 7.77 -3.19 1.74
C LEU A 76 7.55 -1.68 1.55
N VAL A 77 7.90 -0.89 2.55
CA VAL A 77 7.95 0.58 2.39
C VAL A 77 9.05 0.93 1.38
N GLN A 78 8.69 1.53 0.26
CA GLN A 78 9.61 1.84 -0.83
C GLN A 78 10.37 3.15 -0.59
N SER A 79 9.75 4.12 0.08
CA SER A 79 10.38 5.40 0.41
C SER A 79 9.72 6.07 1.62
N THR A 80 10.53 6.73 2.44
CA THR A 80 10.07 7.68 3.47
C THR A 80 10.23 9.14 3.06
N ASN A 81 10.79 9.40 1.87
CA ASN A 81 10.86 10.74 1.29
C ASN A 81 9.50 11.14 0.70
N PRO A 82 8.89 12.27 1.12
CA PRO A 82 7.60 12.74 0.60
C PRO A 82 7.50 12.84 -0.92
N GLU A 83 8.59 13.22 -1.60
CA GLU A 83 8.65 13.33 -3.06
C GLU A 83 8.50 11.97 -3.79
N SER A 84 8.56 10.86 -3.05
CA SER A 84 8.54 9.51 -3.59
C SER A 84 7.45 8.63 -2.96
N TYR A 85 6.48 9.22 -2.25
CA TYR A 85 5.34 8.48 -1.69
C TYR A 85 4.45 7.80 -2.75
N SER A 86 4.54 8.21 -4.02
CA SER A 86 3.84 7.53 -5.12
C SER A 86 4.36 6.11 -5.40
N LEU A 87 5.52 5.75 -4.85
CA LEU A 87 6.07 4.39 -4.90
C LEU A 87 5.48 3.47 -3.81
N ASN A 88 4.87 4.03 -2.77
CA ASN A 88 4.33 3.25 -1.66
C ASN A 88 2.91 2.77 -1.95
N PHE A 89 2.54 1.65 -1.32
CA PHE A 89 1.16 1.21 -1.24
C PHE A 89 0.35 2.11 -0.28
N PRO A 90 -0.94 2.35 -0.49
CA PRO A 90 -1.69 2.07 -1.70
C PRO A 90 -1.65 3.22 -2.70
N THR A 91 -1.81 2.90 -3.98
CA THR A 91 -2.13 3.86 -5.04
C THR A 91 -3.62 3.89 -5.38
N THR A 92 -4.37 2.88 -4.96
CA THR A 92 -5.81 2.75 -5.17
C THR A 92 -6.55 2.70 -3.83
N GLY A 93 -7.82 3.08 -3.77
CA GLY A 93 -8.57 2.99 -2.51
C GLY A 93 -10.07 2.83 -2.69
N ALA A 94 -10.72 2.41 -1.62
CA ALA A 94 -12.17 2.36 -1.50
C ALA A 94 -12.59 2.52 -0.03
N HIS A 95 -13.86 2.82 0.18
CA HIS A 95 -14.42 2.99 1.51
C HIS A 95 -14.29 1.69 2.33
N ASN A 96 -13.88 1.80 3.60
CA ASN A 96 -13.65 0.71 4.54
C ASN A 96 -12.50 -0.25 4.23
N LEU A 97 -11.65 0.02 3.24
CA LEU A 97 -10.39 -0.71 3.12
C LEU A 97 -9.40 -0.27 4.19
N TYR A 98 -8.60 -1.22 4.67
CA TYR A 98 -7.61 -0.97 5.71
C TYR A 98 -6.34 -1.78 5.52
N PHE A 99 -5.26 -1.33 6.15
CA PHE A 99 -3.99 -2.03 6.22
C PHE A 99 -3.29 -1.71 7.52
N ASP A 100 -2.42 -2.61 7.97
CA ASP A 100 -1.69 -2.46 9.23
C ASP A 100 -0.27 -1.94 8.97
N LEU A 101 0.18 -0.97 9.76
CA LEU A 101 1.59 -0.53 9.79
C LEU A 101 2.36 -1.47 10.72
N LEU A 102 3.39 -2.15 10.20
CA LEU A 102 4.25 -3.01 11.01
C LEU A 102 5.44 -2.19 11.50
N ILE A 103 5.30 -1.66 12.72
CA ILE A 103 6.25 -0.77 13.39
C ILE A 103 7.19 -1.60 14.26
N THR A 104 8.47 -1.26 14.24
CA THR A 104 9.50 -1.82 15.11
C THR A 104 10.23 -0.71 15.84
N GLY A 105 10.71 -0.95 17.06
CA GLY A 105 11.46 0.03 17.86
C GLY A 105 10.59 0.89 18.78
N ILE A 106 9.27 0.80 18.66
CA ILE A 106 8.28 1.38 19.57
C ILE A 106 6.99 0.56 19.50
N GLU A 107 6.26 0.48 20.61
CA GLU A 107 4.94 -0.16 20.63
C GLU A 107 3.90 0.77 20.00
N PRO A 108 2.97 0.27 19.17
CA PRO A 108 1.93 1.11 18.54
C PRO A 108 1.10 1.92 19.55
N GLU A 109 0.90 1.40 20.75
CA GLU A 109 0.17 2.06 21.86
C GLU A 109 0.87 3.28 22.42
N GLU A 110 2.16 3.42 22.18
CA GLU A 110 2.95 4.60 22.57
C GLU A 110 2.86 5.73 21.51
N LEU A 111 2.13 5.49 20.41
CA LEU A 111 1.96 6.45 19.33
C LEU A 111 0.54 7.03 19.26
N THR A 112 0.46 8.32 19.00
CA THR A 112 -0.77 9.03 18.63
C THR A 112 -0.69 9.50 17.18
N TRP A 113 -1.87 9.62 16.55
CA TRP A 113 -2.00 9.90 15.12
C TRP A 113 -3.18 10.85 14.90
N GLU A 114 -2.97 11.86 14.07
CA GLU A 114 -4.06 12.74 13.60
C GLU A 114 -4.62 12.22 12.27
N PRO A 115 -5.94 12.26 12.06
CA PRO A 115 -6.54 11.85 10.79
C PRO A 115 -6.17 12.83 9.66
N VAL A 116 -5.91 12.30 8.47
CA VAL A 116 -5.56 13.09 7.29
C VAL A 116 -6.73 13.04 6.30
N THR A 117 -7.22 14.20 5.86
CA THR A 117 -8.39 14.29 4.97
C THR A 117 -8.10 15.13 3.72
N HIS A 118 -8.31 14.53 2.55
CA HIS A 118 -8.22 15.19 1.25
C HIS A 118 -9.38 14.76 0.35
N GLU A 119 -10.03 15.74 -0.29
CA GLU A 119 -11.06 15.48 -1.32
C GLU A 119 -12.20 14.54 -0.86
N GLY A 120 -12.56 14.61 0.43
CA GLY A 120 -13.60 13.77 1.04
C GLY A 120 -13.16 12.33 1.37
N ILE A 121 -11.87 12.01 1.25
CA ILE A 121 -11.26 10.78 1.74
C ILE A 121 -10.48 11.10 3.02
N THR A 122 -10.74 10.37 4.09
CA THR A 122 -10.05 10.42 5.38
C THR A 122 -9.29 9.12 5.63
N ALA A 123 -8.00 9.23 5.93
CA ALA A 123 -7.21 8.15 6.47
C ALA A 123 -7.10 8.31 8.00
N THR A 124 -7.59 7.32 8.74
CA THR A 124 -7.53 7.30 10.21
C THR A 124 -6.65 6.16 10.66
N VAL A 125 -5.77 6.40 11.63
CA VAL A 125 -4.95 5.35 12.27
C VAL A 125 -5.51 5.02 13.63
N THR A 126 -5.75 3.74 13.89
CA THR A 126 -6.25 3.24 15.18
C THR A 126 -5.46 2.01 15.61
N ASN A 127 -5.13 1.92 16.89
CA ASN A 127 -4.51 0.72 17.45
C ASN A 127 -5.56 -0.37 17.66
N VAL A 128 -5.35 -1.53 17.05
CA VAL A 128 -6.25 -2.67 17.12
C VAL A 128 -5.48 -3.96 17.34
N VAL A 129 -6.12 -4.95 17.99
CA VAL A 129 -5.68 -6.34 17.91
C VAL A 129 -6.38 -6.95 16.70
N PRO A 130 -5.67 -7.20 15.58
CA PRO A 130 -6.31 -7.68 14.37
C PRO A 130 -6.73 -9.13 14.58
N ASN A 131 -7.97 -9.44 14.21
CA ASN A 131 -8.57 -10.77 14.30
C ASN A 131 -8.92 -11.35 12.93
N ASP A 132 -8.42 -10.72 11.87
CA ASP A 132 -8.66 -11.15 10.50
C ASP A 132 -8.01 -12.53 10.26
N TYR A 133 -8.69 -13.42 9.53
CA TYR A 133 -8.23 -14.81 9.36
C TYR A 133 -6.93 -14.95 8.57
N TRP A 134 -6.52 -13.90 7.85
CA TRP A 134 -5.28 -13.86 7.06
C TRP A 134 -4.07 -13.37 7.87
N ILE A 135 -4.24 -13.01 9.14
CA ILE A 135 -3.12 -12.63 10.01
C ILE A 135 -2.31 -13.88 10.35
N PRO A 136 -0.97 -13.87 10.16
CA PRO A 136 -0.12 -15.00 10.53
C PRO A 136 -0.26 -15.33 12.02
N TYR A 137 -0.21 -16.62 12.35
CA TYR A 137 -0.42 -17.08 13.72
C TYR A 137 0.57 -16.45 14.71
N GLU A 138 1.82 -16.25 14.29
CA GLU A 138 2.88 -15.60 15.05
C GLU A 138 2.59 -14.13 15.38
N ASP A 139 1.78 -13.45 14.57
CA ASP A 139 1.37 -12.06 14.76
C ASP A 139 0.01 -11.96 15.49
N GLY A 140 -0.61 -13.10 15.80
CA GLY A 140 -1.91 -13.17 16.46
C GLY A 140 -1.88 -12.58 17.87
N GLY A 141 -2.86 -11.74 18.18
CA GLY A 141 -2.99 -11.11 19.50
C GLY A 141 -2.09 -9.89 19.74
N GLN A 142 -1.22 -9.54 18.79
CA GLN A 142 -0.40 -8.33 18.87
C GLN A 142 -1.20 -7.09 18.46
N VAL A 143 -0.92 -5.94 19.08
CA VAL A 143 -1.52 -4.68 18.65
C VAL A 143 -0.79 -4.15 17.42
N VAL A 144 -1.55 -3.59 16.49
CA VAL A 144 -1.03 -2.94 15.28
C VAL A 144 -1.69 -1.58 15.07
N ALA A 145 -0.95 -0.65 14.49
CA ALA A 145 -1.52 0.62 14.02
C ALA A 145 -2.21 0.38 12.67
N ARG A 146 -3.55 0.29 12.67
CA ARG A 146 -4.36 0.07 11.46
C ARG A 146 -4.76 1.39 10.83
N VAL A 147 -4.40 1.57 9.56
CA VAL A 147 -4.88 2.66 8.72
C VAL A 147 -6.18 2.23 8.05
N LYS A 148 -7.25 3.00 8.24
CA LYS A 148 -8.55 2.79 7.58
C LYS A 148 -8.88 3.96 6.67
N LEU A 149 -9.28 3.66 5.44
CA LEU A 149 -9.73 4.64 4.45
C LEU A 149 -11.25 4.79 4.51
N ILE A 150 -11.72 6.01 4.76
CA ILE A 150 -13.13 6.39 4.72
C ILE A 150 -13.29 7.42 3.62
N GLY A 151 -14.21 7.21 2.69
CA GLY A 151 -14.46 8.17 1.62
C GLY A 151 -15.81 7.98 0.97
N PRO A 152 -16.02 8.55 -0.23
CA PRO A 152 -17.30 8.45 -0.94
C PRO A 152 -17.69 6.99 -1.18
N GLU A 153 -18.93 6.64 -0.82
CA GLU A 153 -19.56 5.34 -1.06
C GLU A 153 -21.02 5.51 -1.50
N ALA A 154 -21.65 4.42 -1.95
CA ALA A 154 -23.03 4.42 -2.48
C ALA A 154 -23.97 3.44 -1.75
N ARG A 155 -23.64 3.02 -0.52
CA ARG A 155 -24.35 1.98 0.24
C ARG A 155 -25.85 2.25 0.40
N ASN A 156 -26.21 3.50 0.64
CA ASN A 156 -27.60 3.93 0.79
C ASN A 156 -28.43 3.83 -0.50
N GLN A 157 -27.82 3.54 -1.65
CA GLN A 157 -28.48 3.53 -2.95
C GLN A 157 -28.05 2.37 -3.88
N TRP A 158 -27.45 1.30 -3.34
CA TRP A 158 -27.06 0.12 -4.12
C TRP A 158 -28.21 -0.48 -4.94
N TYR A 159 -29.41 -0.54 -4.35
CA TYR A 159 -30.61 -1.09 -4.99
C TYR A 159 -31.41 -0.08 -5.81
N ASN A 160 -30.98 1.19 -5.87
CA ASN A 160 -31.61 2.19 -6.70
C ASN A 160 -31.02 2.12 -8.12
N PRO A 161 -31.82 1.82 -9.16
CA PRO A 161 -31.33 1.78 -10.55
C PRO A 161 -30.95 3.18 -11.09
N HIS A 162 -31.44 4.24 -10.45
CA HIS A 162 -31.15 5.63 -10.82
C HIS A 162 -30.56 6.37 -9.60
N PRO A 163 -29.31 6.04 -9.22
CA PRO A 163 -28.68 6.65 -8.06
C PRO A 163 -28.41 8.13 -8.31
N ASN A 164 -28.35 8.90 -7.24
CA ASN A 164 -27.87 10.28 -7.30
C ASN A 164 -26.34 10.31 -7.31
N PRO A 165 -25.72 11.29 -7.98
CA PRO A 165 -24.29 11.50 -7.94
C PRO A 165 -23.76 11.55 -6.50
N ILE A 166 -22.60 10.94 -6.29
CA ILE A 166 -21.84 11.04 -5.03
C ILE A 166 -20.59 11.90 -5.24
N ALA A 167 -19.94 12.29 -4.15
CA ALA A 167 -18.69 13.03 -4.22
C ALA A 167 -17.63 12.26 -5.03
N LYS A 168 -16.87 13.00 -5.84
CA LYS A 168 -15.82 12.48 -6.73
C LYS A 168 -14.49 13.09 -6.31
N PRO A 169 -13.62 12.34 -5.62
CA PRO A 169 -12.36 12.86 -5.16
C PRO A 169 -11.49 13.31 -6.36
N LYS A 170 -10.85 14.49 -6.27
CA LYS A 170 -9.87 14.91 -7.28
C LYS A 170 -8.52 14.27 -6.98
N LEU A 171 -8.21 13.17 -7.65
CA LEU A 171 -6.96 12.44 -7.50
C LEU A 171 -5.96 12.80 -8.61
N PRO A 172 -4.64 12.74 -8.37
CA PRO A 172 -3.98 12.15 -7.20
C PRO A 172 -3.95 13.04 -5.95
N GLN A 173 -3.92 12.42 -4.76
CA GLN A 173 -3.74 13.08 -3.46
C GLN A 173 -2.70 12.36 -2.62
N THR A 174 -1.81 13.13 -1.99
CA THR A 174 -0.78 12.63 -1.08
C THR A 174 -1.32 12.61 0.35
N PHE A 175 -1.16 11.47 1.03
CA PHE A 175 -1.45 11.31 2.45
C PHE A 175 -0.14 11.07 3.20
N GLU A 176 0.11 11.80 4.29
CA GLU A 176 1.23 11.57 5.19
C GLU A 176 0.72 11.36 6.62
N LEU A 177 0.84 10.14 7.12
CA LEU A 177 0.51 9.76 8.48
C LEU A 177 1.75 9.95 9.35
N VAL A 178 1.61 10.73 10.43
CA VAL A 178 2.70 11.02 11.37
C VAL A 178 2.37 10.41 12.72
N GLY A 179 3.16 9.43 13.14
CA GLY A 179 3.06 8.81 14.46
C GLY A 179 3.90 9.59 15.45
N ARG A 180 3.25 10.16 16.46
CA ARG A 180 3.89 10.96 17.51
C ARG A 180 3.93 10.20 18.82
N ASP A 181 5.06 10.27 19.52
CA ASP A 181 5.15 9.70 20.87
C ASP A 181 4.10 10.36 21.78
N ILE A 182 3.36 9.55 22.53
CA ILE A 182 2.23 10.00 23.34
C ILE A 182 2.63 10.91 24.51
N ASN A 183 3.88 10.81 24.99
CA ASN A 183 4.35 11.54 26.17
C ASN A 183 5.02 12.86 25.80
N THR A 184 5.76 12.88 24.69
CA THR A 184 6.60 14.00 24.24
C THR A 184 5.99 14.76 23.08
N ASN A 185 5.07 14.14 22.33
CA ASN A 185 4.48 14.65 21.09
C ASN A 185 5.49 14.81 19.92
N ASP A 186 6.69 14.25 20.07
CA ASP A 186 7.73 14.24 19.03
C ASP A 186 7.34 13.32 17.88
N GLU A 187 7.72 13.68 16.65
CA GLU A 187 7.52 12.83 15.47
C GLU A 187 8.48 11.63 15.54
N VAL A 188 7.92 10.42 15.60
CA VAL A 188 8.69 9.18 15.77
C VAL A 188 8.75 8.38 14.48
N VAL A 189 7.63 8.26 13.77
CA VAL A 189 7.53 7.55 12.49
C VAL A 189 6.64 8.30 11.50
N LYS A 190 6.87 8.08 10.21
CA LYS A 190 6.01 8.59 9.13
C LYS A 190 5.72 7.51 8.12
N TYR A 191 4.50 7.54 7.59
CA TYR A 191 4.11 6.74 6.46
C TYR A 191 3.31 7.57 5.47
N GLY A 192 3.75 7.64 4.22
CA GLY A 192 3.03 8.37 3.18
C GLY A 192 2.79 7.56 1.92
N PHE A 193 1.68 7.87 1.25
CA PHE A 193 1.23 7.21 0.02
C PHE A 193 0.44 8.20 -0.85
N VAL A 194 0.24 7.86 -2.12
CA VAL A 194 -0.50 8.70 -3.07
C VAL A 194 -1.66 7.93 -3.68
N LEU A 195 -2.89 8.28 -3.31
CA LEU A 195 -4.07 7.72 -3.97
C LEU A 195 -4.25 8.41 -5.32
N ARG A 196 -4.30 7.63 -6.41
CA ARG A 196 -4.55 8.10 -7.78
C ARG A 196 -5.89 7.64 -8.34
N GLN A 197 -6.54 6.66 -7.71
CA GLN A 197 -7.81 6.10 -8.18
C GLN A 197 -8.68 5.64 -7.00
N TRP A 198 -9.98 5.95 -7.06
CA TRP A 198 -10.95 5.56 -6.03
C TRP A 198 -12.04 4.66 -6.62
N PHE A 199 -12.43 3.65 -5.86
CA PHE A 199 -13.41 2.63 -6.24
C PHE A 199 -14.62 2.64 -5.32
N VAL A 200 -15.79 2.39 -5.90
CA VAL A 200 -17.08 2.39 -5.21
C VAL A 200 -17.80 1.09 -5.54
N SER A 201 -18.13 0.32 -4.50
CA SER A 201 -18.90 -0.90 -4.67
C SER A 201 -20.39 -0.61 -4.88
N ARG A 202 -21.06 -1.46 -5.66
CA ARG A 202 -22.53 -1.56 -5.78
C ARG A 202 -23.13 -2.62 -4.84
N GLY A 203 -22.38 -3.09 -3.84
CA GLY A 203 -22.87 -4.10 -2.91
C GLY A 203 -23.11 -5.46 -3.57
N HIS A 204 -23.94 -6.27 -2.92
CA HIS A 204 -24.33 -7.60 -3.41
C HIS A 204 -25.47 -7.55 -4.45
N THR A 205 -25.36 -6.62 -5.42
CA THR A 205 -26.32 -6.50 -6.52
C THR A 205 -25.81 -7.19 -7.78
N TRP A 206 -26.53 -8.22 -8.20
CA TRP A 206 -26.22 -9.00 -9.41
C TRP A 206 -27.04 -8.47 -10.59
N ARG A 207 -26.39 -7.83 -11.57
CA ARG A 207 -27.05 -7.07 -12.65
C ARG A 207 -26.37 -7.28 -14.00
N ASP A 208 -27.12 -7.05 -15.07
CA ASP A 208 -26.58 -7.06 -16.43
C ASP A 208 -25.73 -5.80 -16.70
N TYR A 209 -25.00 -5.83 -17.83
CA TYR A 209 -24.10 -4.76 -18.22
C TYR A 209 -24.80 -3.40 -18.40
N SER A 210 -26.02 -3.39 -18.95
CA SER A 210 -26.71 -2.14 -19.28
C SER A 210 -27.15 -1.39 -18.03
N ASP A 211 -27.76 -2.11 -17.09
CA ASP A 211 -28.16 -1.57 -15.78
C ASP A 211 -26.92 -1.12 -15.00
N TYR A 212 -25.86 -1.93 -15.02
CA TYR A 212 -24.67 -1.64 -14.26
C TYR A 212 -23.86 -0.45 -14.81
N SER A 213 -23.70 -0.35 -16.13
CA SER A 213 -23.07 0.80 -16.77
C SER A 213 -23.84 2.09 -16.46
N ALA A 214 -25.18 2.06 -16.62
CA ALA A 214 -26.02 3.21 -16.34
C ALA A 214 -25.95 3.65 -14.86
N TRP A 215 -25.82 2.68 -13.94
CA TRP A 215 -25.65 2.97 -12.52
C TRP A 215 -24.33 3.70 -12.23
N CYS A 216 -23.20 3.22 -12.78
CA CYS A 216 -21.92 3.91 -12.62
C CYS A 216 -21.96 5.34 -13.20
N ASP A 217 -22.53 5.51 -14.40
CA ASP A 217 -22.64 6.81 -15.05
C ASP A 217 -23.52 7.77 -14.24
N SER A 218 -24.63 7.28 -13.66
CA SER A 218 -25.55 8.06 -12.82
C SER A 218 -24.91 8.53 -11.51
N LEU A 219 -24.00 7.73 -10.94
CA LEU A 219 -23.16 8.17 -9.82
C LEU A 219 -22.15 9.27 -10.20
N GLY A 220 -21.91 9.47 -11.50
CA GLY A 220 -20.86 10.31 -12.04
C GLY A 220 -19.48 9.62 -12.10
N TYR A 221 -19.46 8.30 -11.94
CA TYR A 221 -18.29 7.43 -12.03
C TYR A 221 -18.29 6.74 -13.40
N ARG A 222 -17.35 5.81 -13.63
CA ARG A 222 -17.34 4.96 -14.82
C ARG A 222 -17.20 3.50 -14.47
N MET A 223 -17.58 2.66 -15.42
CA MET A 223 -17.22 1.24 -15.43
C MET A 223 -15.68 1.08 -15.41
N PRO A 224 -15.15 0.10 -14.68
CA PRO A 224 -13.73 -0.19 -14.67
C PRO A 224 -13.34 -0.88 -15.98
N ARG A 225 -12.07 -0.81 -16.33
CA ARG A 225 -11.41 -1.63 -17.34
C ARG A 225 -10.67 -2.78 -16.64
N VAL A 226 -10.29 -3.82 -17.37
CA VAL A 226 -9.51 -4.94 -16.81
C VAL A 226 -8.24 -4.41 -16.13
N ARG A 227 -7.56 -3.44 -16.77
CA ARG A 227 -6.36 -2.79 -16.24
C ARG A 227 -6.58 -1.96 -14.96
N ASP A 228 -7.80 -1.54 -14.66
CA ASP A 228 -8.06 -0.83 -13.40
C ASP A 228 -8.05 -1.82 -12.22
N LEU A 229 -8.30 -3.10 -12.48
CA LEU A 229 -8.59 -4.10 -11.45
C LEU A 229 -7.46 -5.10 -11.21
N THR A 230 -6.79 -5.58 -12.26
CA THR A 230 -5.82 -6.70 -12.16
C THR A 230 -4.64 -6.52 -13.12
N ASN A 231 -3.54 -7.22 -12.84
CA ASN A 231 -2.41 -7.42 -13.75
C ASN A 231 -2.34 -8.83 -14.37
N ALA A 232 -3.46 -9.59 -14.34
CA ALA A 232 -3.57 -10.93 -14.92
C ALA A 232 -3.10 -11.02 -16.37
N LYS A 233 -2.42 -12.10 -16.74
CA LYS A 233 -1.91 -12.31 -18.09
C LYS A 233 -2.94 -13.00 -18.98
N CYS A 234 -3.24 -12.39 -20.12
CA CYS A 234 -4.08 -13.03 -21.14
C CYS A 234 -3.31 -14.13 -21.88
N GLY A 235 -4.04 -15.08 -22.46
CA GLY A 235 -3.50 -16.09 -23.38
C GLY A 235 -2.72 -17.23 -22.72
N VAL A 236 -2.63 -17.25 -21.39
CA VAL A 236 -2.11 -18.39 -20.63
C VAL A 236 -3.19 -19.47 -20.61
N ARG A 237 -2.85 -20.71 -21.03
CA ARG A 237 -3.75 -21.87 -20.99
C ARG A 237 -3.30 -22.80 -19.86
N GLY A 238 -4.21 -23.16 -18.95
CA GLY A 238 -3.90 -24.13 -17.89
C GLY A 238 -4.94 -24.27 -16.78
N ASP A 239 -5.91 -23.36 -16.72
CA ASP A 239 -6.99 -23.29 -15.74
C ASP A 239 -8.37 -23.49 -16.38
N MET A 240 -9.41 -23.70 -15.55
CA MET A 240 -10.81 -23.81 -16.01
C MET A 240 -11.35 -22.47 -16.55
N VAL A 241 -10.66 -21.35 -16.30
CA VAL A 241 -11.09 -19.99 -16.58
C VAL A 241 -10.11 -19.32 -17.56
N PHE A 242 -10.54 -19.04 -18.78
CA PHE A 242 -9.64 -18.53 -19.83
C PHE A 242 -9.79 -17.03 -20.06
N PHE A 243 -8.68 -16.28 -19.96
CA PHE A 243 -8.59 -14.90 -20.39
C PHE A 243 -8.02 -14.79 -21.83
N PRO A 244 -8.88 -14.64 -22.87
CA PRO A 244 -8.42 -14.48 -24.23
C PRO A 244 -7.78 -13.09 -24.49
N CYS A 245 -6.63 -13.07 -25.17
CA CYS A 245 -6.05 -11.83 -25.70
C CYS A 245 -6.81 -11.38 -26.95
N ILE A 246 -7.93 -10.68 -26.77
CA ILE A 246 -8.76 -10.16 -27.87
C ILE A 246 -8.79 -8.63 -27.89
N ASN A 247 -8.96 -8.05 -29.08
CA ASN A 247 -9.17 -6.61 -29.28
C ASN A 247 -8.09 -5.69 -28.67
N GLY A 248 -6.88 -6.20 -28.45
CA GLY A 248 -5.80 -5.45 -27.79
C GLY A 248 -6.06 -5.13 -26.31
N ILE A 249 -7.06 -5.78 -25.70
CA ILE A 249 -7.40 -5.62 -24.29
C ILE A 249 -6.34 -6.37 -23.47
N ASN A 250 -5.69 -5.63 -22.59
CA ASN A 250 -4.68 -6.13 -21.66
C ASN A 250 -4.99 -5.62 -20.26
N SER A 251 -4.46 -6.34 -19.27
CA SER A 251 -4.47 -5.95 -17.86
C SER A 251 -3.45 -4.86 -17.56
N ALA A 252 -3.34 -4.47 -16.29
CA ALA A 252 -2.28 -3.58 -15.85
C ALA A 252 -0.89 -4.22 -15.94
N MET A 253 0.12 -3.36 -15.90
CA MET A 253 1.53 -3.75 -15.93
C MET A 253 2.22 -3.46 -14.59
N PRO A 254 3.25 -4.25 -14.22
CA PRO A 254 3.74 -5.42 -14.96
C PRO A 254 2.77 -6.59 -14.86
N SER A 255 2.63 -7.32 -15.96
CA SER A 255 1.74 -8.48 -16.06
C SER A 255 2.25 -9.62 -15.17
N SER A 256 1.34 -10.37 -14.56
CA SER A 256 1.65 -11.63 -13.89
C SER A 256 2.05 -12.71 -14.91
N ASP A 257 2.37 -13.92 -14.46
CA ASP A 257 2.74 -15.03 -15.35
C ASP A 257 1.57 -15.97 -15.68
N TRP A 258 0.37 -15.68 -15.16
CA TRP A 258 -0.81 -16.53 -15.25
C TRP A 258 -2.12 -15.70 -15.25
N ASN A 259 -3.28 -16.33 -15.40
CA ASN A 259 -4.57 -15.64 -15.38
C ASN A 259 -5.04 -15.33 -13.94
N GLY A 260 -4.33 -14.44 -13.26
CA GLY A 260 -4.68 -13.93 -11.94
C GLY A 260 -3.70 -12.86 -11.50
N TYR A 261 -4.01 -12.13 -10.43
CA TYR A 261 -3.10 -11.06 -10.01
C TYR A 261 -1.82 -11.61 -9.41
N ARG A 262 -0.75 -10.83 -9.53
CA ARG A 262 0.46 -10.97 -8.73
C ARG A 262 0.74 -9.65 -8.04
N ARG A 263 0.98 -9.66 -6.72
CA ARG A 263 1.12 -8.45 -5.90
C ARG A 263 2.11 -7.47 -6.51
N HIS A 264 1.64 -6.25 -6.71
CA HIS A 264 2.43 -5.16 -7.26
C HIS A 264 1.78 -3.84 -6.92
N ILE A 265 2.58 -2.82 -6.65
CA ILE A 265 2.11 -1.46 -6.39
C ILE A 265 1.82 -0.78 -7.74
N GLY A 266 0.65 -0.18 -7.88
CA GLY A 266 0.28 0.55 -9.08
C GLY A 266 -0.11 -0.32 -10.27
N ALA A 267 -0.47 -1.59 -10.07
CA ALA A 267 -0.85 -2.50 -11.15
C ALA A 267 -2.29 -3.05 -11.03
N GLY A 268 -3.22 -2.21 -10.57
CA GLY A 268 -4.64 -2.53 -10.46
C GLY A 268 -5.11 -2.69 -9.02
N PHE A 269 -6.41 -2.51 -8.82
CA PHE A 269 -7.03 -2.48 -7.50
C PHE A 269 -6.88 -3.79 -6.71
N PHE A 270 -7.24 -4.92 -7.29
CA PHE A 270 -7.09 -6.25 -6.65
C PHE A 270 -5.64 -6.67 -6.57
N THR A 271 -4.78 -6.16 -7.46
CA THR A 271 -3.33 -6.41 -7.38
C THR A 271 -2.70 -5.80 -6.14
N GLU A 272 -3.18 -4.63 -5.71
CA GLU A 272 -2.73 -3.98 -4.49
C GLU A 272 -3.43 -4.56 -3.25
N TRP A 273 -4.76 -4.58 -3.24
CA TRP A 273 -5.53 -4.93 -2.05
C TRP A 273 -5.80 -6.42 -1.90
N GLY A 274 -5.63 -7.20 -2.96
CA GLY A 274 -6.00 -8.62 -2.99
C GLY A 274 -7.51 -8.78 -2.95
N SER A 275 -7.97 -9.74 -2.14
CA SER A 275 -9.38 -10.09 -2.04
C SER A 275 -10.20 -9.00 -1.34
N VAL A 276 -10.74 -8.03 -2.08
CA VAL A 276 -11.46 -6.88 -1.49
C VAL A 276 -12.79 -7.24 -0.80
N GLY A 277 -13.39 -8.38 -1.16
CA GLY A 277 -14.69 -8.83 -0.62
C GLY A 277 -14.65 -9.37 0.82
N ILE A 278 -13.46 -9.65 1.36
CA ILE A 278 -13.31 -10.22 2.72
C ILE A 278 -13.05 -9.15 3.79
N TYR A 279 -12.71 -7.94 3.36
CA TYR A 279 -12.55 -6.80 4.26
C TYR A 279 -13.88 -6.51 4.94
N ALA A 280 -13.86 -6.33 6.26
CA ALA A 280 -15.06 -6.03 7.02
C ALA A 280 -15.75 -4.76 6.48
N ASP A 281 -17.05 -4.87 6.20
CA ASP A 281 -17.91 -3.78 5.72
C ASP A 281 -17.42 -3.08 4.44
N SER A 282 -16.60 -3.73 3.61
CA SER A 282 -16.10 -3.16 2.34
C SER A 282 -17.21 -3.03 1.29
N GLY A 283 -18.24 -3.88 1.39
CA GLY A 283 -19.36 -3.94 0.47
C GLY A 283 -19.00 -4.52 -0.90
N PHE A 284 -17.78 -4.99 -1.13
CA PHE A 284 -17.41 -5.67 -2.38
C PHE A 284 -17.92 -7.13 -2.37
N SER A 285 -18.33 -7.61 -3.53
CA SER A 285 -18.82 -8.98 -3.73
C SER A 285 -17.91 -9.74 -4.68
N GLU A 286 -18.26 -10.98 -5.03
CA GLU A 286 -17.55 -11.78 -6.04
C GLU A 286 -17.55 -11.06 -7.40
N ASN A 287 -16.63 -11.35 -8.32
CA ASN A 287 -16.65 -10.92 -9.73
C ASN A 287 -17.11 -9.46 -10.05
N SER A 288 -16.17 -8.61 -10.48
CA SER A 288 -16.50 -7.29 -11.04
C SER A 288 -16.55 -7.33 -12.57
N MET A 289 -17.69 -6.93 -13.15
CA MET A 289 -17.80 -6.70 -14.59
C MET A 289 -17.04 -5.44 -15.02
N THR A 290 -16.45 -5.46 -16.22
CA THR A 290 -15.70 -4.35 -16.80
C THR A 290 -16.35 -3.84 -18.09
N SER A 291 -15.94 -2.65 -18.52
CA SER A 291 -16.28 -2.07 -19.82
C SER A 291 -15.58 -2.76 -20.99
N ASP A 292 -14.47 -3.46 -20.74
CA ASP A 292 -13.71 -4.18 -21.75
C ASP A 292 -14.42 -5.49 -22.13
N GLY A 293 -14.29 -5.89 -23.39
CA GLY A 293 -14.81 -7.16 -23.89
C GLY A 293 -15.04 -7.17 -25.39
N SER A 294 -15.98 -8.00 -25.81
CA SER A 294 -16.53 -8.02 -27.17
C SER A 294 -17.87 -7.27 -27.23
N ALA A 295 -18.53 -7.32 -28.39
CA ALA A 295 -19.86 -6.77 -28.56
C ALA A 295 -20.92 -7.53 -27.75
N SER A 296 -20.77 -8.85 -27.60
CA SER A 296 -21.75 -9.73 -26.95
C SER A 296 -21.38 -10.11 -25.52
N SER A 297 -20.13 -9.93 -25.12
CA SER A 297 -19.61 -10.43 -23.85
C SER A 297 -18.63 -9.44 -23.23
N LYS A 298 -18.59 -9.37 -21.91
CA LYS A 298 -17.72 -8.49 -21.14
C LYS A 298 -16.72 -9.29 -20.33
N PHE A 299 -15.59 -8.68 -20.04
CA PHE A 299 -14.64 -9.28 -19.10
C PHE A 299 -15.11 -9.08 -17.69
N HIS A 300 -15.17 -10.17 -16.94
CA HIS A 300 -15.36 -10.17 -15.49
C HIS A 300 -14.01 -10.44 -14.85
N VAL A 301 -13.72 -9.73 -13.77
CA VAL A 301 -12.50 -9.93 -12.98
C VAL A 301 -12.92 -10.43 -11.61
N ASN A 302 -12.45 -11.62 -11.23
CA ASN A 302 -12.70 -12.19 -9.92
C ASN A 302 -12.08 -11.31 -8.84
N THR A 303 -12.87 -10.98 -7.81
CA THR A 303 -12.42 -10.11 -6.73
C THR A 303 -11.50 -10.81 -5.73
N TYR A 304 -11.43 -12.15 -5.72
CA TYR A 304 -10.56 -12.96 -4.84
C TYR A 304 -9.16 -13.17 -5.40
N GLU A 305 -9.09 -13.59 -6.68
CA GLU A 305 -7.85 -14.05 -7.32
C GLU A 305 -7.40 -13.11 -8.46
N GLY A 306 -8.26 -12.18 -8.89
CA GLY A 306 -7.98 -11.28 -10.00
C GLY A 306 -7.92 -11.96 -11.36
N ASP A 307 -8.38 -13.21 -11.47
CA ASP A 307 -8.51 -13.92 -12.74
C ASP A 307 -9.58 -13.26 -13.62
N VAL A 308 -9.35 -13.32 -14.92
CA VAL A 308 -10.18 -12.66 -15.92
C VAL A 308 -10.88 -13.71 -16.76
N LEU A 309 -12.17 -13.49 -17.02
CA LEU A 309 -12.98 -14.38 -17.85
C LEU A 309 -13.92 -13.59 -18.72
N LEU A 310 -14.19 -14.11 -19.91
CA LEU A 310 -15.18 -13.54 -20.82
C LEU A 310 -16.55 -14.16 -20.51
N SER A 311 -17.54 -13.32 -20.18
CA SER A 311 -18.91 -13.75 -19.86
C SER A 311 -19.94 -12.82 -20.51
N ASP A 312 -21.10 -13.36 -20.84
CA ASP A 312 -22.29 -12.63 -21.27
C ASP A 312 -23.33 -12.47 -20.15
N GLY A 313 -23.08 -13.08 -19.00
CA GLY A 313 -23.98 -13.09 -17.86
C GLY A 313 -23.90 -11.82 -16.99
N PRO A 314 -24.88 -11.63 -16.10
CA PRO A 314 -24.79 -10.64 -15.02
C PRO A 314 -23.57 -10.84 -14.12
N ALA A 315 -23.21 -9.78 -13.38
CA ALA A 315 -22.17 -9.81 -12.35
C ALA A 315 -22.45 -8.82 -11.22
N TYR A 316 -21.58 -8.78 -10.23
CA TYR A 316 -21.52 -7.68 -9.26
C TYR A 316 -20.71 -6.50 -9.81
N GLY A 317 -20.77 -5.37 -9.10
CA GLY A 317 -20.31 -4.09 -9.61
C GLY A 317 -19.36 -3.32 -8.70
N VAL A 318 -18.28 -2.82 -9.32
CA VAL A 318 -17.34 -1.82 -8.82
C VAL A 318 -17.20 -0.68 -9.82
N CYS A 319 -17.63 0.54 -9.49
CA CYS A 319 -17.35 1.72 -10.29
C CYS A 319 -16.01 2.35 -9.88
N THR A 320 -15.39 3.12 -10.78
CA THR A 320 -14.16 3.85 -10.46
C THR A 320 -14.27 5.31 -10.91
N THR A 321 -13.47 6.18 -10.28
CA THR A 321 -13.40 7.59 -10.66
C THR A 321 -13.11 7.75 -12.17
N PRO A 322 -13.71 8.77 -12.83
CA PRO A 322 -13.60 8.96 -14.28
C PRO A 322 -12.18 8.91 -14.84
#